data_AF-A0A803N836-F1
#
_entry.id   AF-A0A803N836-F1
#
_cell.length_a   1.000
_cell.length_b   1.000
_cell.length_c   1.000
_cell.angle_alpha   90.00
_cell.angle_beta   90.00
_cell.angle_gamma   90.00
#
_symmetry.space_group_name_H-M   'P 1'
#
loop_
_entity.id
_entity.type
_entity.pdbx_description
1 polymer ?
#
loop_
_entity_poly.entity_id
_entity_poly.type
_entity_poly.pdbx_seq_one_letter_code
_entity_poly.pdbx_strand_id
1 'polypeptide(L)'
;MAASTTTPTTFWDPEDWEIVNDDGFVYKRKKRRIDPFSFPRAPDPVPDPALQLKQRRKKKLATLRNLKEKYQTEICLWDNLSNTLKTMEDSAKSKLEQVKEKDDEEGEGWKVLEMGGKGSASVVSVEKCSGSLVDELLLQVEAQEAIIHSFEQLCDIAESLCNAQEEKVKEHYFNLPIWDSPRELMASLCED
;
A
#
# COMPACT_ATOMS: atom_id res chain seq x y z
N MET A 1 -27.00 4.13 -68.43
CA MET A 1 -26.73 5.10 -67.36
C MET A 1 -26.34 4.31 -66.13
N ALA A 2 -25.05 4.22 -65.82
CA ALA A 2 -24.55 3.54 -64.62
C ALA A 2 -24.21 4.60 -63.58
N ALA A 3 -24.88 4.56 -62.42
CA ALA A 3 -24.56 5.41 -61.29
C ALA A 3 -23.43 4.74 -60.50
N SER A 4 -22.23 5.33 -60.53
CA SER A 4 -21.10 4.89 -59.73
C SER A 4 -21.31 5.29 -58.27
N THR A 5 -21.36 4.29 -57.39
CA THR A 5 -21.41 4.44 -55.94
C THR A 5 -20.03 4.84 -55.42
N THR A 6 -19.89 6.05 -54.89
CA THR A 6 -18.67 6.51 -54.24
C THR A 6 -18.68 6.08 -52.77
N THR A 7 -17.86 5.08 -52.44
CA THR A 7 -17.55 4.71 -51.05
C THR A 7 -16.57 5.74 -50.46
N PRO A 8 -16.78 6.24 -49.22
CA PRO A 8 -15.78 7.07 -48.55
C PRO A 8 -14.64 6.18 -48.05
N THR A 9 -13.56 6.13 -48.83
CA THR A 9 -12.29 5.57 -48.40
C THR A 9 -11.82 6.32 -47.15
N THR A 10 -11.82 5.65 -46.01
CA THR A 10 -11.17 6.13 -44.77
C THR A 10 -9.66 6.03 -44.98
N PHE A 11 -9.13 6.97 -45.77
CA PHE A 11 -7.72 7.14 -46.02
C PHE A 11 -7.10 7.75 -44.76
N TRP A 12 -6.17 7.04 -44.13
CA TRP A 12 -5.36 7.56 -43.04
C TRP A 12 -4.45 8.66 -43.60
N ASP A 13 -4.91 9.90 -43.51
CA ASP A 13 -4.16 11.07 -43.99
C ASP A 13 -2.93 11.28 -43.06
N PRO A 14 -1.69 11.15 -43.57
CA PRO A 14 -0.46 11.31 -42.77
C PRO A 14 -0.34 12.68 -42.09
N GLU A 15 -1.07 13.67 -42.60
CA GLU A 15 -1.15 15.07 -42.15
C GLU A 15 -1.94 15.28 -40.83
N ASP A 16 -2.59 14.24 -40.28
CA ASP A 16 -3.44 14.33 -39.09
C ASP A 16 -2.67 14.33 -37.74
N TRP A 17 -1.33 14.38 -37.74
CA TRP A 17 -0.51 14.37 -36.52
C TRP A 17 0.27 15.68 -36.35
N GLU A 18 0.18 16.28 -35.15
CA GLU A 18 1.00 17.44 -34.75
C GLU A 18 2.07 17.04 -33.73
N ILE A 19 3.25 17.62 -33.85
CA ILE A 19 4.33 17.49 -32.85
C ILE A 19 4.07 18.53 -31.76
N VAL A 20 3.97 18.07 -30.52
CA VAL A 20 3.74 18.92 -29.35
C VAL A 20 4.86 18.77 -28.36
N ASN A 21 5.36 19.91 -27.88
CA ASN A 21 6.32 19.98 -26.81
C ASN A 21 5.58 20.40 -25.54
N ASP A 22 5.52 19.49 -24.57
CA ASP A 22 4.90 19.70 -23.27
C ASP A 22 5.99 19.53 -22.21
N ASP A 23 6.43 20.65 -21.64
CA ASP A 23 7.49 20.70 -20.62
C ASP A 23 8.81 19.98 -20.98
N GLY A 24 9.21 20.00 -22.26
CA GLY A 24 10.44 19.37 -22.75
C GLY A 24 10.27 17.92 -23.20
N PHE A 25 9.06 17.36 -23.05
CA PHE A 25 8.70 16.08 -23.66
C PHE A 25 8.04 16.34 -25.01
N VAL A 26 8.66 15.81 -26.07
CA VAL A 26 8.18 15.97 -27.45
C VAL A 26 7.47 14.70 -27.88
N TYR A 27 6.17 14.79 -28.18
CA TYR A 27 5.37 13.66 -28.65
C TYR A 27 4.48 14.03 -29.83
N LYS A 28 4.11 13.02 -30.62
CA LYS A 28 3.13 13.15 -31.70
C LYS A 28 1.74 12.93 -31.12
N ARG A 29 0.81 13.85 -31.37
CA ARG A 29 -0.61 13.66 -31.02
C ARG A 29 -1.50 13.97 -32.21
N LYS A 30 -2.68 13.34 -32.25
CA LYS A 30 -3.65 13.57 -33.33
C LYS A 30 -4.13 15.02 -33.28
N LYS A 31 -4.03 15.72 -34.41
CA LYS A 31 -4.50 17.09 -34.56
C LYS A 31 -5.99 17.14 -34.25
N ARG A 32 -6.40 18.04 -33.35
CA ARG A 32 -7.83 18.23 -33.07
C ARG A 32 -8.48 18.76 -34.34
N ARG A 33 -9.42 18.02 -34.91
CA ARG A 33 -10.18 18.46 -36.09
C ARG A 33 -10.98 19.70 -35.70
N ILE A 34 -10.53 20.85 -36.17
CA ILE A 34 -11.33 22.07 -36.18
C ILE A 34 -12.38 21.82 -37.25
N ASP A 35 -13.63 21.60 -36.84
CA ASP A 35 -14.76 21.55 -37.77
C ASP A 35 -14.73 22.84 -38.61
N PRO A 36 -14.77 22.78 -39.96
CA PRO A 36 -14.77 23.97 -40.82
C PRO A 36 -15.91 24.96 -40.49
N PHE A 37 -16.95 24.51 -39.79
CA PHE A 37 -18.06 25.35 -39.31
C PHE A 37 -17.91 25.84 -37.87
N SER A 38 -16.89 25.39 -37.14
CA SER A 38 -16.57 25.90 -35.81
C SER A 38 -15.76 27.19 -35.93
N PHE A 39 -16.32 28.29 -35.43
CA PHE A 39 -15.59 29.55 -35.30
C PHE A 39 -14.28 29.29 -34.52
N PRO A 40 -13.12 29.76 -35.00
CA PRO A 40 -11.87 29.58 -34.28
C PRO A 40 -12.03 30.19 -32.88
N ARG A 41 -12.04 29.34 -31.85
CA ARG A 41 -11.96 29.78 -30.46
C ARG A 41 -10.67 30.57 -30.35
N ALA A 42 -10.77 31.83 -29.92
CA ALA A 42 -9.61 32.65 -29.63
C ALA A 42 -8.65 31.84 -28.74
N PRO A 43 -7.33 31.83 -29.02
CA PRO A 43 -6.36 31.19 -28.14
C PRO A 43 -6.59 31.71 -26.72
N ASP A 44 -6.77 30.80 -25.75
CA ASP A 44 -6.81 31.20 -24.35
C ASP A 44 -5.52 31.99 -24.06
N PRO A 45 -5.59 33.14 -23.38
CA PRO A 45 -4.43 33.99 -23.15
C PRO A 45 -3.36 33.16 -22.43
N VAL A 46 -2.21 32.98 -23.09
CA VAL A 46 -1.08 32.23 -22.56
C VAL A 46 -0.70 32.85 -21.21
N PRO A 47 -0.90 32.14 -20.07
CA PRO A 47 -0.60 32.71 -18.77
C PRO A 47 0.90 32.98 -18.68
N ASP A 48 1.28 34.16 -18.17
CA ASP A 48 2.67 34.59 -18.04
C ASP A 48 3.56 33.44 -17.51
N PRO A 49 4.57 32.99 -18.28
CA PRO A 49 5.47 31.90 -17.89
C PRO A 49 6.08 32.09 -16.50
N ALA A 50 6.31 33.34 -16.09
CA ALA A 50 6.86 33.66 -14.77
C ALA A 50 5.87 33.37 -13.63
N LEU A 51 4.57 33.58 -13.85
CA LEU A 51 3.53 33.28 -12.87
C LEU A 51 3.31 31.76 -12.72
N GLN A 52 3.33 31.02 -13.82
CA GLN A 52 3.24 29.56 -13.79
C GLN A 52 4.41 28.94 -13.02
N LEU A 53 5.64 29.41 -13.27
CA LEU A 53 6.83 28.94 -12.57
C LEU A 53 6.78 29.23 -11.06
N LYS A 54 6.27 30.41 -10.67
CA LYS A 54 6.05 30.76 -9.25
C LYS A 54 5.01 29.84 -8.61
N GLN A 55 3.90 29.56 -9.29
CA GLN A 55 2.87 28.63 -8.78
C GLN A 55 3.43 27.20 -8.62
N ARG A 56 4.24 26.74 -9.58
CA ARG A 56 4.94 25.44 -9.50
C ARG A 56 5.88 25.38 -8.30
N ARG A 57 6.69 26.41 -8.09
CA ARG A 57 7.59 26.50 -6.91
C ARG A 57 6.80 26.48 -5.60
N LYS A 58 5.68 27.21 -5.52
CA LYS A 58 4.79 27.19 -4.35
C LYS A 58 4.23 25.80 -4.07
N LYS A 59 3.72 25.11 -5.09
CA LYS A 59 3.21 23.73 -4.94
C LYS A 59 4.31 22.77 -4.46
N LYS A 60 5.49 22.81 -5.08
CA LYS A 60 6.65 21.99 -4.67
C LYS A 60 7.07 22.25 -3.22
N LEU A 61 7.12 23.52 -2.81
CA LEU A 61 7.46 23.88 -1.43
C LEU A 61 6.40 23.40 -0.44
N ALA A 62 5.12 23.48 -0.78
CA ALA A 62 4.04 22.98 0.06
C ALA A 62 4.13 21.47 0.25
N THR A 63 4.34 20.71 -0.82
CA THR A 63 4.51 19.24 -0.74
C THR A 63 5.72 18.85 0.09
N LEU A 64 6.86 19.55 -0.07
CA LEU A 64 8.07 19.26 0.71
C LEU A 64 7.89 19.60 2.19
N ARG A 65 7.17 20.68 2.52
CA ARG A 65 6.85 21.04 3.90
C ARG A 65 5.97 19.97 4.55
N ASN A 66 4.91 19.54 3.87
CA ASN A 66 4.03 18.49 4.37
C ASN A 66 4.80 17.17 4.58
N LEU A 67 5.72 16.84 3.66
CA LEU A 67 6.55 15.65 3.78
C LEU A 67 7.49 15.74 5.00
N LYS A 68 8.12 16.91 5.21
CA LYS A 68 8.95 17.17 6.39
C LYS A 68 8.14 17.00 7.67
N GLU A 69 6.94 17.57 7.74
CA GLU A 69 6.07 17.48 8.92
C GLU A 69 5.70 16.01 9.21
N LYS A 70 5.34 15.23 8.19
CA LYS A 70 5.06 13.79 8.34
C LYS A 70 6.24 13.00 8.91
N TYR A 71 7.43 13.15 8.31
CA TYR A 71 8.61 12.46 8.82
C TYR A 71 8.98 12.92 10.23
N GLN A 72 8.80 14.20 10.54
CA GLN A 72 9.05 14.70 11.88
C GLN A 72 8.09 14.08 12.91
N THR A 73 6.80 13.96 12.58
CA THR A 73 5.84 13.28 13.45
C THR A 73 6.17 11.81 13.63
N GLU A 74 6.56 11.13 12.55
CA GLU A 74 6.94 9.72 12.59
C GLU A 74 8.18 9.49 13.46
N ILE A 75 9.23 10.31 13.29
CA ILE A 75 10.44 10.24 14.13
C ILE A 75 10.07 10.43 15.60
N CYS A 76 9.23 11.42 15.94
CA CYS A 76 8.82 11.61 17.34
C CYS A 76 8.05 10.40 17.90
N LEU A 77 7.23 9.74 17.09
CA LEU A 77 6.55 8.50 17.52
C LEU A 77 7.54 7.36 17.75
N TRP A 78 8.51 7.19 16.85
CA TRP A 78 9.58 6.19 16.99
C TRP A 78 10.44 6.44 18.23
N ASP A 79 10.80 7.70 18.51
CA ASP A 79 11.54 8.07 19.71
C ASP A 79 10.74 7.75 20.98
N ASN A 80 9.45 8.09 21.01
CA ASN A 80 8.57 7.80 22.14
C ASN A 80 8.42 6.29 22.39
N LEU A 81 8.20 5.51 21.32
CA LEU A 81 8.10 4.06 21.41
C LEU A 81 9.41 3.45 21.92
N SER A 82 10.54 3.86 21.35
CA SER A 82 11.87 3.41 21.76
C SER A 82 12.14 3.71 23.24
N ASN A 83 11.82 4.93 23.69
CA ASN A 83 11.98 5.31 25.09
C ASN A 83 11.08 4.48 26.00
N THR A 84 9.84 4.20 25.60
CA THR A 84 8.90 3.38 26.38
C THR A 84 9.37 1.93 26.50
N LEU A 85 9.84 1.33 25.40
CA LEU A 85 10.40 -0.01 25.43
C LEU A 85 11.64 -0.08 26.32
N LYS A 86 12.49 0.96 26.28
CA LYS A 86 13.69 1.02 27.11
C LYS A 86 13.37 1.18 28.59
N THR A 87 12.39 2.01 28.96
CA THR A 87 11.95 2.11 30.35
C THR A 87 11.33 0.82 30.86
N MET A 88 10.58 0.10 30.02
CA MET A 88 10.05 -1.22 30.34
C MET A 88 11.18 -2.22 30.57
N GLU A 89 12.17 -2.27 29.68
CA GLU A 89 13.35 -3.14 29.81
C GLU A 89 14.13 -2.85 31.10
N ASP A 90 14.41 -1.59 31.39
CA ASP A 90 15.11 -1.17 32.61
C ASP A 90 14.30 -1.52 33.88
N SER A 91 12.97 -1.35 33.83
CA SER A 91 12.09 -1.74 34.93
C SER A 91 12.04 -3.25 35.15
N ALA A 92 12.12 -4.04 34.09
CA ALA A 92 12.16 -5.50 34.15
C ALA A 92 13.49 -6.00 34.73
N LYS A 93 14.62 -5.40 34.30
CA LYS A 93 15.95 -5.68 34.85
C LYS A 93 16.02 -5.36 36.34
N SER A 94 15.54 -4.18 36.75
CA SER A 94 15.52 -3.79 38.17
C SER A 94 14.68 -4.74 39.04
N LYS A 95 13.53 -5.23 38.54
CA LYS A 95 12.73 -6.25 39.25
C LYS A 95 13.48 -7.58 39.40
N LEU A 96 14.22 -8.01 38.37
CA LEU A 96 14.99 -9.25 38.42
C LEU A 96 16.16 -9.16 39.42
N GLU A 97 16.83 -8.01 39.49
CA GLU A 97 17.90 -7.76 40.47
C GLU A 97 17.38 -7.73 41.91
N GLN A 98 16.22 -7.10 42.16
CA GLN A 98 15.57 -7.14 43.49
C GLN A 98 15.16 -8.54 43.94
N VAL A 99 14.81 -9.45 43.01
CA VAL A 99 14.50 -10.85 43.35
C VAL A 99 15.78 -11.61 43.73
N LYS A 100 16.89 -11.37 43.02
CA LYS A 100 18.18 -12.00 43.34
C LYS A 100 18.74 -11.55 44.68
N GLU A 101 18.68 -10.25 45.00
CA GLU A 101 19.17 -9.76 46.30
C GLU A 101 18.35 -10.27 47.49
N LYS A 102 17.04 -10.52 47.33
CA LYS A 102 16.20 -11.11 48.39
C LYS A 102 16.48 -12.59 48.62
N ASP A 103 16.82 -13.34 47.57
CA ASP A 103 17.24 -14.75 47.71
C ASP A 103 18.63 -14.87 48.34
N ASP A 104 19.52 -13.88 48.16
CA ASP A 104 20.86 -13.86 48.77
C ASP A 104 20.86 -13.41 50.25
N GLU A 105 19.88 -12.62 50.73
CA GLU A 105 19.74 -12.29 52.17
C GLU A 105 19.00 -13.37 52.99
N GLU A 106 18.14 -14.19 52.39
CA GLU A 106 17.51 -15.35 53.07
C GLU A 106 18.37 -16.64 52.98
N GLY A 107 19.46 -16.62 52.20
CA GLY A 107 20.41 -17.72 51.98
C GLY A 107 21.42 -18.01 53.12
N GLU A 108 21.43 -17.23 54.20
CA GLU A 108 22.24 -17.47 55.41
C GLU A 108 21.39 -18.03 56.59
N GLY A 109 20.15 -18.48 56.33
CA GLY A 109 19.21 -18.94 57.37
C GLY A 109 18.92 -20.45 57.44
N TRP A 110 19.19 -21.22 56.39
CA TRP A 110 18.80 -22.64 56.32
C TRP A 110 19.99 -23.60 56.25
N LYS A 111 20.65 -23.76 57.40
CA LYS A 111 21.46 -24.95 57.68
C LYS A 111 21.12 -25.56 59.04
N VAL A 112 19.84 -25.78 59.33
CA VAL A 112 19.42 -26.65 60.43
C VAL A 112 18.16 -27.42 60.03
N LEU A 113 18.37 -28.70 59.72
CA LEU A 113 17.43 -29.83 59.79
C LEU A 113 16.31 -29.94 58.75
N GLU A 114 16.60 -30.61 57.63
CA GLU A 114 15.65 -31.55 57.03
C GLU A 114 15.98 -32.98 57.51
N MET A 115 15.14 -33.49 58.41
CA MET A 115 14.74 -34.89 58.43
C MET A 115 13.22 -34.90 58.51
N GLY A 116 12.56 -35.46 57.49
CA GLY A 116 11.14 -35.83 57.58
C GLY A 116 10.18 -35.05 56.69
N GLY A 117 10.33 -35.24 55.37
CA GLY A 117 9.26 -35.62 54.45
C GLY A 117 7.83 -35.11 54.65
N LYS A 118 7.37 -34.42 53.59
CA LYS A 118 5.99 -34.25 53.10
C LYS A 118 5.24 -33.02 53.60
N GLY A 119 5.80 -31.86 53.26
CA GLY A 119 5.10 -30.58 53.24
C GLY A 119 4.06 -30.52 52.11
N SER A 120 2.84 -30.19 52.52
CA SER A 120 1.81 -29.56 51.70
C SER A 120 2.36 -28.25 51.12
N ALA A 121 2.84 -28.26 49.88
CA ALA A 121 3.28 -27.05 49.19
C ALA A 121 2.07 -26.35 48.57
N SER A 122 1.70 -25.23 49.18
CA SER A 122 0.89 -24.18 48.57
C SER A 122 1.63 -23.64 47.33
N VAL A 123 1.46 -24.33 46.20
CA VAL A 123 1.79 -23.82 44.86
C VAL A 123 0.68 -22.87 44.44
N VAL A 124 0.66 -21.67 44.98
CA VAL A 124 -0.17 -20.59 44.42
C VAL A 124 0.60 -19.30 44.64
N SER A 125 0.89 -18.60 43.54
CA SER A 125 1.27 -17.17 43.48
C SER A 125 2.64 -16.85 42.84
N VAL A 126 3.09 -17.65 41.87
CA VAL A 126 4.07 -17.20 40.85
C VAL A 126 3.53 -17.34 39.41
N GLU A 127 2.39 -18.00 39.19
CA GLU A 127 1.80 -18.20 37.85
C GLU A 127 0.96 -17.01 37.32
N LYS A 128 0.58 -16.05 38.17
CA LYS A 128 -0.36 -14.99 37.76
C LYS A 128 0.25 -13.84 36.95
N CYS A 129 1.57 -13.66 36.98
CA CYS A 129 2.24 -12.54 36.30
C CYS A 129 2.69 -12.90 34.86
N SER A 130 3.06 -14.17 34.63
CA SER A 130 3.38 -14.68 33.30
C SER A 130 2.13 -14.91 32.44
N GLY A 131 1.02 -15.32 33.06
CA GLY A 131 -0.26 -15.50 32.37
C GLY A 131 -0.77 -14.20 31.74
N SER A 132 -0.73 -13.07 32.46
CA SER A 132 -1.26 -11.80 31.95
C SER A 132 -0.46 -11.22 30.78
N LEU A 133 0.87 -11.43 30.74
CA LEU A 133 1.70 -10.98 29.61
C LEU A 133 1.45 -11.81 28.36
N VAL A 134 1.26 -13.13 28.52
CA VAL A 134 0.91 -14.02 27.41
C VAL A 134 -0.48 -13.66 26.86
N ASP A 135 -1.43 -13.36 27.74
CA ASP A 135 -2.77 -12.91 27.34
C ASP A 135 -2.73 -11.57 26.60
N GLU A 136 -1.89 -10.61 27.03
CA GLU A 136 -1.70 -9.33 26.33
C GLU A 136 -1.06 -9.51 24.95
N LEU A 137 -0.03 -10.35 24.85
CA LEU A 137 0.61 -10.68 23.56
C LEU A 137 -0.36 -11.41 22.62
N LEU A 138 -1.18 -12.31 23.15
CA LEU A 138 -2.21 -12.99 22.38
C LEU A 138 -3.23 -12.00 21.83
N LEU A 139 -3.71 -11.07 22.66
CA LEU A 139 -4.66 -10.03 22.26
C LEU A 139 -4.07 -9.11 21.17
N GLN A 140 -2.77 -8.82 21.24
CA GLN A 140 -2.06 -8.05 20.22
C GLN A 140 -1.95 -8.82 18.89
N VAL A 141 -1.67 -10.12 18.94
CA VAL A 141 -1.60 -10.97 17.74
C VAL A 141 -2.97 -11.13 17.10
N GLU A 142 -4.03 -11.32 17.88
CA GLU A 142 -5.42 -11.36 17.38
C GLU A 142 -5.82 -10.03 16.71
N ALA A 143 -5.41 -8.90 17.28
CA ALA A 143 -5.62 -7.59 16.65
C ALA A 143 -4.86 -7.45 15.32
N GLN A 144 -3.62 -7.96 15.25
CA GLN A 144 -2.82 -7.95 14.02
C GLN A 144 -3.41 -8.89 12.97
N GLU A 145 -3.92 -10.05 13.37
CA GLU A 145 -4.63 -10.99 12.49
C GLU A 145 -5.83 -10.31 11.80
N ALA A 146 -6.64 -9.57 12.56
CA ALA A 146 -7.77 -8.83 12.00
C ALA A 146 -7.33 -7.79 10.94
N ILE A 147 -6.18 -7.16 11.14
CA ILE A 147 -5.61 -6.22 10.16
C ILE A 147 -5.16 -6.97 8.90
N ILE A 148 -4.45 -8.10 9.06
CA ILE A 148 -3.99 -8.91 7.92
C ILE A 148 -5.18 -9.40 7.11
N HIS A 149 -6.20 -9.96 7.76
CA HIS A 149 -7.42 -10.41 7.10
C HIS A 149 -8.13 -9.26 6.36
N SER A 150 -8.08 -8.04 6.89
CA SER A 150 -8.63 -6.87 6.20
C SER A 150 -7.88 -6.55 4.89
N PHE A 151 -6.56 -6.70 4.89
CA PHE A 151 -5.75 -6.50 3.68
C PHE A 151 -5.94 -7.64 2.68
N GLU A 152 -6.03 -8.89 3.14
CA GLU A 152 -6.35 -10.04 2.28
C GLU A 152 -7.69 -9.81 1.56
N GLN A 153 -8.73 -9.40 2.27
CA GLN A 153 -10.02 -9.09 1.67
C GLN A 153 -9.93 -7.95 0.64
N LEU A 154 -9.14 -6.90 0.90
CA LEU A 154 -8.94 -5.82 -0.06
C LEU A 154 -8.18 -6.30 -1.31
N CYS A 155 -7.20 -7.20 -1.15
CA CYS A 155 -6.50 -7.84 -2.25
C CYS A 155 -7.45 -8.70 -3.09
N ASP A 156 -8.30 -9.52 -2.47
CA ASP A 156 -9.31 -10.33 -3.18
C ASP A 156 -10.28 -9.45 -3.99
N ILE A 157 -10.73 -8.34 -3.40
CA ILE A 157 -11.60 -7.37 -4.09
C ILE A 157 -10.86 -6.76 -5.28
N ALA A 158 -9.61 -6.32 -5.09
CA ALA A 158 -8.81 -5.74 -6.17
C ALA A 158 -8.57 -6.74 -7.30
N GLU A 159 -8.23 -7.99 -6.98
CA GLU A 159 -8.02 -9.06 -7.94
C GLU A 159 -9.32 -9.37 -8.71
N SER A 160 -10.46 -9.45 -8.02
CA SER A 160 -11.75 -9.67 -8.66
C SER A 160 -12.13 -8.54 -9.64
N LEU A 161 -11.84 -7.28 -9.29
CA LEU A 161 -12.10 -6.13 -10.16
C LEU A 161 -11.18 -6.12 -11.38
N CYS A 162 -9.89 -6.43 -11.18
CA CYS A 162 -8.92 -6.56 -12.26
C CYS A 162 -9.33 -7.68 -13.22
N ASN A 163 -9.65 -8.87 -12.70
CA ASN A 163 -10.08 -10.03 -13.49
C ASN A 163 -11.37 -9.73 -14.26
N ALA A 164 -12.36 -9.09 -13.63
CA ALA A 164 -13.61 -8.71 -14.30
C ALA A 164 -13.37 -7.71 -15.45
N GLN A 165 -12.48 -6.73 -15.24
CA GLN A 165 -12.11 -5.78 -16.29
C GLN A 165 -11.34 -6.45 -17.43
N GLU A 166 -10.43 -7.37 -17.11
CA GLU A 166 -9.68 -8.14 -18.08
C GLU A 166 -10.61 -9.01 -18.93
N GLU A 167 -11.54 -9.75 -18.31
CA GLU A 167 -12.52 -10.56 -19.04
C GLU A 167 -13.43 -9.70 -19.91
N LYS A 168 -13.86 -8.52 -19.44
CA LYS A 168 -14.64 -7.59 -20.26
C LYS A 168 -13.88 -7.12 -21.51
N VAL A 169 -12.58 -6.84 -21.37
CA VAL A 169 -11.73 -6.48 -22.51
C VAL A 169 -11.56 -7.67 -23.45
N LYS A 170 -11.28 -8.86 -22.91
CA LYS A 170 -11.19 -10.10 -23.68
C LYS A 170 -12.46 -10.40 -24.47
N GLU A 171 -13.63 -10.27 -23.85
CA GLU A 171 -14.93 -10.46 -24.51
C GLU A 171 -15.10 -9.56 -25.73
N HIS A 172 -14.65 -8.30 -25.67
CA HIS A 172 -14.74 -7.40 -26.81
C HIS A 172 -13.97 -7.92 -28.03
N TYR A 173 -12.80 -8.52 -27.82
CA TYR A 173 -11.98 -9.09 -28.89
C TYR A 173 -12.42 -10.49 -29.31
N PHE A 174 -12.92 -11.30 -28.36
CA PHE A 174 -13.37 -12.67 -28.64
C PHE A 174 -14.74 -12.74 -29.33
N ASN A 175 -15.57 -11.71 -29.23
CA ASN A 175 -16.88 -11.65 -29.90
C ASN A 175 -16.81 -11.05 -31.33
N LEU A 176 -15.62 -10.97 -31.93
CA LEU A 176 -15.49 -10.53 -33.31
C LEU A 176 -15.97 -11.64 -34.26
N PRO A 177 -16.81 -11.34 -35.27
CA PRO A 177 -17.40 -12.35 -36.17
C PRO A 177 -16.40 -13.06 -37.10
N ILE A 178 -15.11 -12.74 -36.97
CA ILE A 178 -14.00 -13.37 -37.70
C ILE A 178 -13.48 -14.61 -36.94
N TRP A 179 -13.76 -14.70 -35.64
CA TRP A 179 -13.26 -15.77 -34.79
C TRP A 179 -14.42 -16.71 -34.43
N ASP A 180 -14.27 -18.02 -34.72
CA ASP A 180 -15.25 -19.04 -34.30
C ASP A 180 -15.15 -19.31 -32.79
N SER A 181 -14.09 -20.01 -32.34
CA SER A 181 -13.82 -20.31 -30.92
C SER A 181 -12.40 -19.85 -30.54
N PRO A 182 -12.19 -18.55 -30.35
CA PRO A 182 -10.85 -18.01 -30.07
C PRO A 182 -10.27 -18.48 -28.73
N ARG A 183 -11.11 -18.82 -27.75
CA ARG A 183 -10.68 -19.35 -26.44
C ARG A 183 -10.10 -20.77 -26.57
N GLU A 184 -10.68 -21.61 -27.42
CA GLU A 184 -10.22 -22.98 -27.68
C GLU A 184 -8.93 -23.01 -28.50
N LEU A 185 -8.80 -22.09 -29.47
CA LEU A 185 -7.55 -21.87 -30.19
C LEU A 185 -6.40 -21.48 -29.24
N MET A 186 -6.64 -20.52 -28.35
CA MET A 186 -5.63 -20.09 -27.37
C MET A 186 -5.25 -21.22 -26.41
N ALA A 187 -6.21 -22.02 -25.95
CA ALA A 187 -5.95 -23.17 -25.09
C ALA A 187 -5.08 -24.23 -25.81
N SER A 188 -5.37 -24.54 -27.07
CA SER A 188 -4.58 -25.48 -27.87
C SER A 188 -3.16 -25.02 -28.18
N LEU A 189 -2.89 -23.71 -28.17
CA LEU A 189 -1.55 -23.15 -28.38
C LEU A 189 -0.71 -23.09 -27.10
N CYS A 190 -1.35 -23.19 -25.93
CA CYS A 190 -0.68 -23.18 -24.62
C CYS A 190 -0.42 -24.59 -24.06
N GLU A 191 -0.96 -25.63 -24.67
CA GLU A 191 -0.61 -27.03 -24.37
C GLU A 191 0.61 -27.46 -25.20
N ASP A 192 1.81 -27.35 -24.61
CA ASP A 192 3.05 -28.03 -25.02
C ASP A 192 3.52 -28.98 -23.91
#